data_AF-A0A4Q3R717-F1
#
_entry.id   AF-A0A4Q3R717-F1
#
_cell.length_a   1.000
_cell.length_b   1.000
_cell.length_c   1.000
_cell.angle_alpha   90.00
_cell.angle_beta   90.00
_cell.angle_gamma   90.00
#
_symmetry.space_group_name_H-M   'P 1'
#
loop_
_entity.id
_entity.type
_entity.pdbx_description
1 polymer ?
#
loop_
_entity_poly.entity_id
_entity_poly.type
_entity_poly.pdbx_seq_one_letter_code
_entity_poly.pdbx_strand_id
1 'polypeptide(L)'
;MKKYLNLIILQFFFFGAMAQAPANKLQLPLTYVDGYGPYFQAMAGLSWDDENPLNSWFKTYKDIKGIPPSWTAVKKGIIFFDIRQFAYQNYATGNISKDFYIELQNCWNWKPDTTLLSKTPINCFVYVVRGKNSAGKQMLVVDSQGNLDVADDTPFEPVKHPRASTPPLKETIQVAYQKLIGGKVTDLKAPIMLKNDSSMLWFNIPRHAKAQFRQNGRNYDLNISNDFISDDFSEARITLAQNKITTMQGMDSISNKGEYITIGKKIYRNNGVIADRLELEEITDTLENVSSGVARIENKYLLGQRTHTRAQTLAWFKPYQGSLSKLRHP
;
A
#
# COMPACT_ATOMS: atom_id res chain seq x y z
N MET A 1 -38.78 -1.99 44.47
CA MET A 1 -39.56 -1.77 43.24
C MET A 1 -38.80 -0.84 42.29
N LYS A 2 -38.56 -1.32 41.06
CA LYS A 2 -38.10 -0.59 39.85
C LYS A 2 -36.80 0.23 39.97
N LYS A 3 -35.63 -0.34 39.57
CA LYS A 3 -34.51 0.44 38.96
C LYS A 3 -33.29 -0.32 38.38
N TYR A 4 -33.33 -1.65 38.18
CA TYR A 4 -32.21 -2.35 37.52
C TYR A 4 -32.70 -3.40 36.53
N LEU A 5 -33.29 -2.96 35.42
CA LEU A 5 -33.70 -3.86 34.34
C LEU A 5 -33.68 -3.10 33.02
N ASN A 6 -32.49 -2.72 32.54
CA ASN A 6 -32.26 -2.20 31.17
C ASN A 6 -30.75 -2.14 30.85
N LEU A 7 -30.02 -3.25 30.99
CA LEU A 7 -28.62 -3.30 30.54
C LEU A 7 -28.16 -4.69 30.09
N ILE A 8 -29.00 -5.45 29.39
CA ILE A 8 -28.58 -6.71 28.74
C ILE A 8 -29.35 -6.92 27.43
N ILE A 9 -29.27 -6.00 26.47
CA ILE A 9 -29.64 -6.32 25.06
C ILE A 9 -28.77 -5.46 24.12
N LEU A 10 -27.47 -5.80 24.00
CA LEU A 10 -26.68 -5.38 22.84
C LEU A 10 -25.42 -6.26 22.66
N GLN A 11 -25.58 -7.58 22.63
CA GLN A 11 -24.45 -8.49 22.35
C GLN A 11 -24.77 -9.66 21.41
N PHE A 12 -25.91 -9.66 20.72
CA PHE A 12 -26.19 -10.72 19.75
C PHE A 12 -26.69 -10.16 18.42
N PHE A 13 -26.17 -10.74 17.35
CA PHE A 13 -26.45 -10.54 15.93
C PHE A 13 -25.50 -9.63 15.12
N PHE A 14 -24.22 -9.99 15.13
CA PHE A 14 -23.41 -10.00 13.90
C PHE A 14 -23.17 -11.44 13.43
N PHE A 15 -24.25 -12.21 13.24
CA PHE A 15 -24.20 -13.41 12.39
C PHE A 15 -24.68 -12.97 11.00
N GLY A 16 -23.85 -12.14 10.34
CA GLY A 16 -23.95 -12.01 8.89
C GLY A 16 -23.66 -13.38 8.29
N ALA A 17 -24.45 -13.79 7.30
CA ALA A 17 -24.22 -14.99 6.51
C ALA A 17 -22.81 -14.89 5.89
N MET A 18 -21.80 -15.41 6.58
CA MET A 18 -20.52 -15.67 5.97
C MET A 18 -20.77 -16.78 4.97
N ALA A 19 -20.74 -16.43 3.68
CA ALA A 19 -20.44 -17.42 2.65
C ALA A 19 -19.25 -18.23 3.17
N GLN A 20 -19.45 -19.52 3.42
CA GLN A 20 -18.36 -20.39 3.85
C GLN A 20 -17.33 -20.34 2.74
N ALA A 21 -16.18 -19.71 3.04
CA ALA A 21 -15.02 -19.85 2.19
C ALA A 21 -14.78 -21.36 1.97
N PRO A 22 -14.33 -21.78 0.78
CA PRO A 22 -13.97 -23.16 0.54
C PRO A 22 -13.13 -23.70 1.71
N ALA A 23 -13.31 -24.97 2.09
CA ALA A 23 -12.72 -25.53 3.31
C ALA A 23 -11.17 -25.38 3.39
N ASN A 24 -10.51 -25.09 2.26
CA ASN A 24 -9.08 -24.84 2.14
C ASN A 24 -8.69 -23.34 2.12
N LYS A 25 -9.61 -22.38 2.31
CA LYS A 25 -9.30 -20.95 2.28
C LYS A 25 -9.59 -20.28 3.62
N LEU A 26 -8.61 -19.55 4.13
CA LEU A 26 -8.76 -18.63 5.26
C LEU A 26 -8.90 -17.21 4.74
N GLN A 27 -9.94 -16.51 5.19
CA GLN A 27 -10.11 -15.08 4.98
C GLN A 27 -10.05 -14.40 6.34
N LEU A 28 -8.94 -13.72 6.61
CA LEU A 28 -8.66 -13.15 7.92
C LEU A 28 -8.91 -11.64 7.89
N PRO A 29 -9.76 -11.09 8.77
CA PRO A 29 -9.96 -9.66 8.85
C PRO A 29 -8.65 -8.96 9.26
N LEU A 30 -8.43 -7.78 8.69
CA LEU A 30 -7.26 -6.96 9.02
C LEU A 30 -7.56 -5.97 10.15
N THR A 31 -6.52 -5.67 10.93
CA THR A 31 -6.50 -4.52 11.84
C THR A 31 -5.28 -3.68 11.51
N TYR A 32 -5.49 -2.40 11.17
CA TYR A 32 -4.42 -1.48 10.84
C TYR A 32 -3.73 -0.93 12.09
N VAL A 33 -2.40 -0.83 12.03
CA VAL A 33 -1.56 -0.33 13.10
C VAL A 33 -0.56 0.66 12.51
N ASP A 34 -0.58 1.88 13.02
CA ASP A 34 0.40 2.90 12.67
C ASP A 34 1.80 2.48 13.17
N GLY A 35 2.80 2.70 12.32
CA GLY A 35 4.18 2.24 12.49
C GLY A 35 4.57 1.12 11.53
N TYR A 36 5.85 0.79 11.56
CA TYR A 36 6.49 -0.09 10.58
C TYR A 36 6.38 -1.59 10.89
N GLY A 37 5.86 -1.97 12.05
CA GLY A 37 5.84 -3.37 12.47
C GLY A 37 7.25 -4.01 12.40
N PRO A 38 7.36 -5.29 12.03
CA PRO A 38 8.67 -5.95 11.95
C PRO A 38 9.42 -5.65 10.65
N TYR A 39 8.91 -4.85 9.70
CA TYR A 39 9.47 -4.80 8.34
C TYR A 39 10.54 -3.74 8.12
N PHE A 40 11.32 -3.94 7.05
CA PHE A 40 12.15 -2.88 6.47
C PHE A 40 11.31 -1.80 5.82
N GLN A 41 11.73 -0.56 6.03
CA GLN A 41 10.97 0.62 5.65
C GLN A 41 11.37 1.03 4.24
N ALA A 42 10.57 0.62 3.25
CA ALA A 42 10.76 1.17 1.92
C ALA A 42 10.23 2.62 1.89
N MET A 43 10.75 3.36 0.92
CA MET A 43 10.29 4.70 0.59
C MET A 43 10.23 4.84 -0.92
N ALA A 44 9.21 5.54 -1.40
CA ALA A 44 9.05 5.86 -2.80
C ALA A 44 9.47 7.31 -3.05
N GLY A 45 10.04 7.56 -4.22
CA GLY A 45 10.25 8.93 -4.69
C GLY A 45 8.91 9.55 -5.06
N LEU A 46 8.66 10.78 -4.63
CA LEU A 46 7.48 11.51 -5.06
C LEU A 46 7.67 12.01 -6.49
N SER A 47 6.77 11.61 -7.38
CA SER A 47 6.64 12.15 -8.73
C SER A 47 5.83 13.44 -8.70
N TRP A 48 6.26 14.43 -9.48
CA TRP A 48 5.54 15.69 -9.65
C TRP A 48 4.63 15.60 -10.86
N ASP A 49 3.51 16.32 -10.80
CA ASP A 49 2.59 16.50 -11.93
C ASP A 49 3.38 16.97 -13.16
N ASP A 50 3.01 16.41 -14.30
CA ASP A 50 3.60 16.70 -15.61
C ASP A 50 2.56 17.39 -16.48
N GLU A 51 2.78 18.67 -16.75
CA GLU A 51 1.86 19.51 -17.52
C GLU A 51 1.90 19.22 -19.03
N ASN A 52 2.74 18.28 -19.49
CA ASN A 52 2.76 17.86 -20.88
C ASN A 52 1.44 17.14 -21.25
N PRO A 53 0.65 17.67 -22.21
CA PRO A 53 -0.61 17.03 -22.63
C PRO A 53 -0.44 15.65 -23.27
N LEU A 54 0.78 15.28 -23.68
CA LEU A 54 1.11 13.96 -24.18
C LEU A 54 1.29 12.91 -23.07
N ASN A 55 1.38 13.33 -21.81
CA ASN A 55 1.44 12.41 -20.68
C ASN A 55 0.07 11.75 -20.47
N SER A 56 0.03 10.43 -20.45
CA SER A 56 -1.22 9.66 -20.25
C SER A 56 -1.94 9.94 -18.92
N TRP A 57 -1.24 10.51 -17.93
CA TRP A 57 -1.79 10.94 -16.65
C TRP A 57 -2.24 12.40 -16.62
N PHE A 58 -1.96 13.21 -17.65
CA PHE A 58 -2.18 14.66 -17.64
C PHE A 58 -3.60 15.06 -17.19
N LYS A 59 -4.63 14.40 -17.74
CA LYS A 59 -6.05 14.68 -17.41
C LYS A 59 -6.49 14.20 -16.02
N THR A 60 -5.64 13.43 -15.33
CA THR A 60 -5.93 12.93 -13.99
C THR A 60 -5.54 13.93 -12.90
N TYR A 61 -4.60 14.83 -13.21
CA TYR A 61 -4.16 15.87 -12.28
C TYR A 61 -5.30 16.86 -12.00
N LYS A 62 -5.41 17.25 -10.74
CA LYS A 62 -6.40 18.20 -10.24
C LYS A 62 -5.74 19.53 -9.93
N ASP A 63 -6.57 20.57 -9.99
CA ASP A 63 -6.20 21.87 -9.48
C ASP A 63 -6.31 21.86 -7.96
N ILE A 64 -5.23 22.30 -7.31
CA ILE A 64 -5.14 22.45 -5.86
C ILE A 64 -5.30 23.92 -5.54
N LYS A 65 -6.21 24.23 -4.61
CA LYS A 65 -6.45 25.58 -4.10
C LYS A 65 -5.61 25.85 -2.85
N GLY A 66 -5.61 27.11 -2.40
CA GLY A 66 -4.99 27.47 -1.13
C GLY A 66 -3.46 27.52 -1.10
N ILE A 67 -2.78 27.28 -2.22
CA ILE A 67 -1.33 27.43 -2.32
C ILE A 67 -0.98 28.90 -2.03
N PRO A 68 -0.08 29.21 -1.06
CA PRO A 68 0.22 30.59 -0.72
C PRO A 68 0.72 31.37 -1.95
N PRO A 69 0.14 32.54 -2.28
CA PRO A 69 0.42 33.25 -3.53
C PRO A 69 1.86 33.78 -3.60
N SER A 70 2.54 33.91 -2.46
CA SER A 70 3.94 34.29 -2.39
C SER A 70 4.91 33.15 -2.73
N TRP A 71 4.40 31.93 -2.96
CA TRP A 71 5.26 30.80 -3.31
C TRP A 71 5.69 30.85 -4.77
N THR A 72 6.95 30.53 -5.01
CA THR A 72 7.53 30.42 -6.35
C THR A 72 8.00 28.99 -6.62
N ALA A 73 8.22 28.66 -7.91
CA ALA A 73 8.65 27.33 -8.34
C ALA A 73 7.77 26.19 -7.78
N VAL A 74 6.46 26.42 -7.78
CA VAL A 74 5.46 25.51 -7.24
C VAL A 74 5.42 24.22 -8.07
N LYS A 75 5.42 23.07 -7.39
CA LYS A 75 5.15 21.76 -7.97
C LYS A 75 4.13 21.03 -7.12
N LYS A 76 3.26 20.26 -7.77
CA LYS A 76 2.26 19.40 -7.15
C LYS A 76 2.66 17.95 -7.40
N GLY A 77 2.39 17.06 -6.46
CA GLY A 77 2.62 15.63 -6.62
C GLY A 77 1.59 14.85 -5.82
N ILE A 78 1.42 13.58 -6.17
CA ILE A 78 0.38 12.72 -5.60
C ILE A 78 1.02 11.56 -4.85
N ILE A 79 0.54 11.29 -3.63
CA ILE A 79 0.77 10.05 -2.91
C ILE A 79 -0.47 9.18 -3.05
N PHE A 80 -0.33 8.01 -3.68
CA PHE A 80 -1.42 7.07 -3.87
C PHE A 80 -1.56 6.14 -2.66
N PHE A 81 -2.75 6.10 -2.07
CA PHE A 81 -3.10 5.04 -1.11
C PHE A 81 -3.55 3.77 -1.83
N ASP A 82 -4.20 3.94 -2.99
CA ASP A 82 -4.60 2.86 -3.89
C ASP A 82 -4.50 3.35 -5.35
N ILE A 83 -3.37 3.05 -6.00
CA ILE A 83 -3.11 3.45 -7.39
C ILE A 83 -4.01 2.69 -8.39
N ARG A 84 -4.46 1.47 -8.03
CA ARG A 84 -5.32 0.65 -8.88
C ARG A 84 -6.73 1.24 -8.91
N GLN A 85 -7.26 1.65 -7.76
CA GLN A 85 -8.49 2.44 -7.67
C GLN A 85 -8.36 3.76 -8.42
N PHE A 86 -7.24 4.49 -8.26
CA PHE A 86 -7.01 5.74 -8.98
C PHE A 86 -7.03 5.57 -10.51
N ALA A 87 -6.36 4.52 -11.02
CA ALA A 87 -6.36 4.20 -12.44
C ALA A 87 -7.76 3.80 -12.94
N TYR A 88 -8.46 2.95 -12.19
CA TYR A 88 -9.80 2.49 -12.58
C TYR A 88 -10.81 3.64 -12.64
N GLN A 89 -10.89 4.48 -11.62
CA GLN A 89 -11.85 5.59 -11.62
C GLN A 89 -11.56 6.58 -12.74
N ASN A 90 -10.28 6.87 -13.04
CA ASN A 90 -9.92 7.77 -14.12
C ASN A 90 -10.15 7.15 -15.51
N TYR A 91 -10.02 5.83 -15.66
CA TYR A 91 -10.46 5.14 -16.88
C TYR A 91 -11.99 5.22 -17.02
N ALA A 92 -12.73 4.94 -15.95
CA ALA A 92 -14.19 4.96 -15.95
C ALA A 92 -14.77 6.35 -16.27
N THR A 93 -14.10 7.43 -15.87
CA THR A 93 -14.49 8.81 -16.19
C THR A 93 -13.87 9.36 -17.48
N GLY A 94 -13.10 8.56 -18.23
CA GLY A 94 -12.50 8.97 -19.51
C GLY A 94 -11.27 9.90 -19.40
N ASN A 95 -10.69 10.05 -18.21
CA ASN A 95 -9.43 10.79 -18.02
C ASN A 95 -8.20 9.98 -18.46
N ILE A 96 -8.32 8.65 -18.44
CA ILE A 96 -7.33 7.71 -18.98
C ILE A 96 -7.96 6.96 -20.17
N SER A 97 -7.20 6.80 -21.25
CA SER A 97 -7.63 6.02 -22.42
C SER A 97 -7.72 4.52 -22.09
N LYS A 98 -8.55 3.79 -22.86
CA LYS A 98 -8.65 2.34 -22.73
C LYS A 98 -7.32 1.62 -22.96
N ASP A 99 -6.57 2.03 -23.96
CA ASP A 99 -5.29 1.40 -24.31
C ASP A 99 -4.27 1.57 -23.18
N PHE A 100 -4.18 2.77 -22.60
CA PHE A 100 -3.32 3.01 -21.45
C PHE A 100 -3.79 2.24 -20.21
N TYR A 101 -5.10 2.14 -19.97
CA TYR A 101 -5.62 1.33 -18.86
C TYR A 101 -5.29 -0.17 -19.01
N ILE A 102 -5.31 -0.70 -20.24
CA ILE A 102 -4.89 -2.08 -20.54
C ILE A 102 -3.37 -2.24 -20.33
N GLU A 103 -2.58 -1.26 -20.74
CA GLU A 103 -1.13 -1.26 -20.46
C GLU A 103 -0.85 -1.31 -18.96
N LEU A 104 -1.53 -0.49 -18.15
CA LEU A 104 -1.40 -0.51 -16.69
C LEU A 104 -1.76 -1.87 -16.09
N GLN A 105 -2.85 -2.51 -16.54
CA GLN A 105 -3.22 -3.86 -16.12
C GLN A 105 -2.11 -4.87 -16.41
N ASN A 106 -1.52 -4.81 -17.61
CA ASN A 106 -0.43 -5.70 -18.01
C ASN A 106 0.84 -5.44 -17.18
N CYS A 107 1.25 -4.18 -17.02
CA CYS A 107 2.45 -3.81 -16.27
C CYS A 107 2.35 -4.21 -14.79
N TRP A 108 1.15 -4.11 -14.21
CA TRP A 108 0.91 -4.47 -12.81
C TRP A 108 0.49 -5.92 -12.61
N ASN A 109 0.45 -6.73 -13.68
CA ASN A 109 -0.10 -8.09 -13.67
C ASN A 109 -1.44 -8.15 -12.92
N TRP A 110 -2.30 -7.18 -13.19
CA TRP A 110 -3.51 -6.90 -12.44
C TRP A 110 -4.73 -7.13 -13.31
N LYS A 111 -5.58 -8.04 -12.88
CA LYS A 111 -6.93 -8.21 -13.41
C LYS A 111 -7.91 -7.46 -12.49
N PRO A 112 -8.57 -6.38 -12.95
CA PRO A 112 -9.45 -5.59 -12.11
C PRO A 112 -10.69 -6.41 -11.73
N ASP A 113 -10.97 -6.46 -10.44
CA ASP A 113 -12.28 -6.87 -9.93
C ASP A 113 -13.11 -5.61 -9.73
N THR A 114 -14.04 -5.36 -10.66
CA THR A 114 -14.87 -4.14 -10.63
C THR A 114 -15.87 -4.13 -9.48
N THR A 115 -16.05 -5.24 -8.75
CA THR A 115 -16.87 -5.25 -7.52
C THR A 115 -16.12 -4.66 -6.33
N LEU A 116 -14.79 -4.55 -6.43
CA LEU A 116 -13.89 -4.01 -5.41
C LEU A 116 -13.39 -2.61 -5.74
N LEU A 117 -13.84 -2.02 -6.85
CA LEU A 117 -13.38 -0.72 -7.33
C LEU A 117 -14.55 0.22 -7.58
N SER A 118 -14.42 1.47 -7.14
CA SER A 118 -15.44 2.49 -7.36
C SER A 118 -15.27 3.13 -8.73
N LYS A 119 -16.35 3.17 -9.53
CA LYS A 119 -16.40 3.96 -10.77
C LYS A 119 -16.54 5.45 -10.46
N THR A 120 -17.30 5.79 -9.43
CA THR A 120 -17.40 7.17 -8.92
C THR A 120 -16.07 7.52 -8.26
N PRO A 121 -15.42 8.65 -8.64
CA PRO A 121 -14.16 9.04 -8.04
C PRO A 121 -14.26 9.12 -6.51
N ILE A 122 -13.27 8.54 -5.84
CA ILE A 122 -13.04 8.66 -4.40
C ILE A 122 -11.64 9.21 -4.14
N ASN A 123 -11.41 9.75 -2.95
CA ASN A 123 -10.14 10.34 -2.54
C ASN A 123 -9.13 9.25 -2.14
N CYS A 124 -8.71 8.39 -3.07
CA CYS A 124 -7.75 7.30 -2.82
C CYS A 124 -6.26 7.74 -2.90
N PHE A 125 -6.01 9.04 -2.74
CA PHE A 125 -4.72 9.69 -2.85
C PHE A 125 -4.73 11.00 -2.06
N VAL A 126 -3.56 11.58 -1.82
CA VAL A 126 -3.40 12.93 -1.27
C VAL A 126 -2.39 13.74 -2.09
N TYR A 127 -2.60 15.05 -2.12
CA TYR A 127 -1.68 15.96 -2.78
C TYR A 127 -0.59 16.46 -1.82
N VAL A 128 0.60 16.60 -2.38
CA VAL A 128 1.74 17.28 -1.76
C VAL A 128 2.16 18.42 -2.68
N VAL A 129 2.24 19.62 -2.12
CA VAL A 129 2.71 20.82 -2.83
C VAL A 129 4.07 21.21 -2.29
N ARG A 130 5.01 21.50 -3.20
CA ARG A 130 6.32 22.05 -2.88
C ARG A 130 6.50 23.39 -3.56
N GLY A 131 7.08 24.36 -2.86
CA GLY A 131 7.47 25.65 -3.44
C GLY A 131 8.59 26.31 -2.67
N LYS A 132 8.95 27.54 -3.05
CA LYS A 132 9.83 28.41 -2.27
C LYS A 132 9.03 29.59 -1.71
N ASN A 133 9.13 29.87 -0.43
CA ASN A 133 8.50 31.04 0.17
C ASN A 133 9.23 32.35 -0.21
N SER A 134 8.75 33.49 0.29
CA SER A 134 9.33 34.82 0.03
C SER A 134 10.79 34.97 0.50
N ALA A 135 11.23 34.14 1.46
CA ALA A 135 12.61 34.09 1.93
C ALA A 135 13.49 33.12 1.09
N GLY A 136 12.95 32.53 0.02
CA GLY A 136 13.64 31.56 -0.83
C GLY A 136 13.78 30.16 -0.22
N LYS A 137 13.19 29.90 0.95
CA LYS A 137 13.23 28.60 1.62
C LYS A 137 12.24 27.63 0.97
N GLN A 138 12.68 26.38 0.77
CA GLN A 138 11.81 25.32 0.27
C GLN A 138 10.80 24.92 1.34
N MET A 139 9.52 24.99 0.99
CA MET A 139 8.39 24.63 1.85
C MET A 139 7.62 23.47 1.22
N LEU A 140 6.99 22.67 2.07
CA LEU A 140 5.98 21.69 1.71
C LEU A 140 4.66 22.02 2.39
N VAL A 141 3.56 21.63 1.76
CA VAL A 141 2.23 21.53 2.38
C VAL A 141 1.54 20.31 1.79
N VAL A 142 0.74 19.63 2.59
CA VAL A 142 0.04 18.40 2.24
C VAL A 142 -1.44 18.66 2.41
N ASP A 143 -2.26 18.29 1.43
CA ASP A 143 -3.73 18.29 1.54
C ASP A 143 -4.13 17.21 2.56
N SER A 144 -4.16 17.57 3.84
CA SER A 144 -4.33 16.58 4.92
C SER A 144 -5.79 16.18 5.10
N GLN A 145 -6.73 16.98 4.61
CA GLN A 145 -8.17 16.69 4.68
C GLN A 145 -8.69 16.02 3.40
N GLY A 146 -7.88 15.94 2.34
CA GLY A 146 -8.26 15.36 1.05
C GLY A 146 -9.34 16.19 0.34
N ASN A 147 -9.36 17.50 0.53
CA ASN A 147 -10.39 18.41 0.02
C ASN A 147 -9.93 19.20 -1.23
N LEU A 148 -8.71 18.95 -1.73
CA LEU A 148 -8.05 19.66 -2.82
C LEU A 148 -7.79 21.16 -2.54
N ASP A 149 -7.71 21.53 -1.26
CA ASP A 149 -7.41 22.88 -0.80
C ASP A 149 -6.38 22.79 0.33
N VAL A 150 -5.22 23.44 0.18
CA VAL A 150 -4.17 23.42 1.21
C VAL A 150 -4.18 24.69 2.07
N ALA A 151 -5.23 25.51 1.99
CA ALA A 151 -5.34 26.74 2.78
C ALA A 151 -5.51 26.48 4.28
N ASP A 152 -6.14 25.37 4.66
CA ASP A 152 -6.34 24.92 6.04
C ASP A 152 -5.19 24.04 6.56
N ASP A 153 -4.19 23.78 5.72
CA ASP A 153 -2.99 23.01 6.06
C ASP A 153 -1.80 23.90 6.42
N THR A 154 -0.98 23.44 7.35
CA THR A 154 0.20 24.19 7.81
C THR A 154 1.44 23.84 6.98
N PRO A 155 2.07 24.81 6.28
CA PRO A 155 3.32 24.53 5.58
C PRO A 155 4.50 24.29 6.52
N PHE A 156 5.43 23.43 6.10
CA PHE A 156 6.61 23.06 6.89
C PHE A 156 7.86 22.91 6.01
N GLU A 157 9.03 23.02 6.62
CA GLU A 157 10.30 22.70 5.96
C GLU A 157 10.48 21.16 5.94
N PRO A 158 10.85 20.55 4.80
CA PRO A 158 11.04 19.10 4.75
C PRO A 158 12.22 18.66 5.62
N VAL A 159 12.03 17.57 6.36
CA VAL A 159 13.10 17.02 7.19
C VAL A 159 14.23 16.49 6.30
N LYS A 160 15.45 16.93 6.60
CA LYS A 160 16.67 16.47 5.93
C LYS A 160 17.17 15.22 6.63
N HIS A 161 16.95 14.07 6.00
CA HIS A 161 17.39 12.79 6.53
C HIS A 161 18.21 12.03 5.48
N PRO A 162 19.34 11.40 5.86
CA PRO A 162 19.97 10.41 5.01
C PRO A 162 18.96 9.38 4.56
N ARG A 163 19.04 8.95 3.30
CA ARG A 163 18.11 7.97 2.72
C ARG A 163 17.97 6.71 3.59
N ALA A 164 19.06 6.27 4.22
CA ALA A 164 19.11 5.09 5.09
C ALA A 164 18.55 5.29 6.50
N SER A 165 18.24 6.52 6.91
CA SER A 165 17.69 6.80 8.24
C SER A 165 16.16 6.74 8.25
N THR A 166 15.63 6.17 9.33
CA THR A 166 14.22 6.20 9.71
C THR A 166 13.94 7.46 10.50
N PRO A 167 13.11 8.39 9.99
CA PRO A 167 12.66 9.49 10.81
C PRO A 167 11.72 8.99 11.92
N PRO A 168 11.71 9.63 13.10
CA PRO A 168 10.76 9.36 14.17
C PRO A 168 9.29 9.43 13.71
N LEU A 169 8.43 8.53 14.18
CA LEU A 169 6.99 8.53 13.84
C LEU A 169 6.26 9.83 14.23
N LYS A 170 6.79 10.59 15.20
CA LYS A 170 6.25 11.90 15.60
C LYS A 170 6.35 12.97 14.49
N GLU A 171 7.12 12.71 13.43
CA GLU A 171 7.29 13.60 12.28
C GLU A 171 6.31 13.26 11.15
N THR A 172 5.39 12.31 11.37
CA THR A 172 4.35 11.97 10.40
C THR A 172 3.22 12.99 10.37
N ILE A 173 2.61 13.14 9.20
CA ILE A 173 1.41 13.95 8.99
C ILE A 173 0.24 12.99 8.83
N GLN A 174 -0.81 13.16 9.63
CA GLN A 174 -2.04 12.38 9.47
C GLN A 174 -2.86 12.97 8.32
N VAL A 175 -3.22 12.15 7.35
CA VAL A 175 -4.00 12.58 6.19
C VAL A 175 -5.25 11.72 6.02
N ALA A 176 -6.32 12.33 5.55
CA ALA A 176 -7.58 11.67 5.22
C ALA A 176 -7.56 11.14 3.79
N TYR A 177 -8.16 9.97 3.58
CA TYR A 177 -8.34 9.35 2.27
C TYR A 177 -9.56 8.41 2.32
N GLN A 178 -9.93 7.87 1.17
CA GLN A 178 -11.08 6.98 1.00
C GLN A 178 -10.69 5.66 0.35
N LYS A 179 -11.36 4.58 0.77
CA LYS A 179 -11.23 3.25 0.19
C LYS A 179 -12.61 2.62 0.01
N LEU A 180 -12.78 1.80 -1.02
CA LEU A 180 -13.98 0.98 -1.18
C LEU A 180 -13.78 -0.32 -0.37
N ILE A 181 -14.55 -0.51 0.70
CA ILE A 181 -14.47 -1.68 1.57
C ILE A 181 -15.87 -2.31 1.63
N GLY A 182 -15.99 -3.57 1.20
CA GLY A 182 -17.27 -4.27 1.17
C GLY A 182 -18.34 -3.55 0.34
N GLY A 183 -17.95 -2.90 -0.76
CA GLY A 183 -18.85 -2.13 -1.62
C GLY A 183 -19.25 -0.76 -1.07
N LYS A 184 -18.71 -0.33 0.08
CA LYS A 184 -18.98 0.97 0.69
C LYS A 184 -17.73 1.85 0.70
N VAL A 185 -17.88 3.11 0.29
CA VAL A 185 -16.83 4.12 0.44
C VAL A 185 -16.65 4.41 1.93
N THR A 186 -15.42 4.22 2.41
CA THR A 186 -15.06 4.37 3.82
C THR A 186 -13.98 5.44 3.93
N ASP A 187 -14.23 6.44 4.78
CA ASP A 187 -13.25 7.47 5.12
C ASP A 187 -12.25 6.89 6.13
N LEU A 188 -10.98 7.07 5.83
CA LEU A 188 -9.85 6.57 6.59
C LEU A 188 -8.84 7.69 6.84
N LYS A 189 -7.96 7.46 7.80
CA LYS A 189 -6.79 8.32 8.03
C LYS A 189 -5.54 7.48 8.02
N ALA A 190 -4.43 8.00 7.52
CA ALA A 190 -3.13 7.34 7.57
C ALA A 190 -2.01 8.34 7.87
N PRO A 191 -0.96 7.93 8.61
CA PRO A 191 0.25 8.72 8.68
C PRO A 191 0.96 8.67 7.32
N ILE A 192 1.53 9.80 6.91
CA ILE A 192 2.54 9.87 5.85
C ILE A 192 3.83 10.45 6.43
N MET A 193 4.96 9.95 5.95
CA MET A 193 6.27 10.52 6.22
C MET A 193 6.80 11.18 4.96
N LEU A 194 7.36 12.37 5.08
CA LEU A 194 8.00 13.10 3.99
C LEU A 194 9.42 13.47 4.39
N LYS A 195 10.40 13.05 3.60
CA LYS A 195 11.81 13.43 3.82
C LYS A 195 12.47 13.84 2.52
N ASN A 196 13.32 14.85 2.58
CA ASN A 196 14.06 15.31 1.42
C ASN A 196 15.51 14.81 1.51
N ASP A 197 16.02 14.26 0.40
CA ASP A 197 17.46 14.15 0.20
C ASP A 197 17.95 15.28 -0.73
N SER A 198 19.22 15.24 -1.17
CA SER A 198 19.79 16.29 -2.02
C SER A 198 19.16 16.38 -3.42
N SER A 199 18.34 15.40 -3.82
CA SER A 199 17.84 15.24 -5.20
C SER A 199 16.32 15.05 -5.30
N MET A 200 15.68 14.50 -4.27
CA MET A 200 14.31 14.01 -4.36
C MET A 200 13.58 14.09 -3.02
N LEU A 201 12.27 14.36 -3.10
CA LEU A 201 11.35 14.19 -1.98
C LEU A 201 10.91 12.73 -1.93
N TRP A 202 11.16 12.07 -0.81
CA TRP A 202 10.75 10.69 -0.55
C TRP A 202 9.56 10.66 0.39
N PHE A 203 8.70 9.67 0.19
CA PHE A 203 7.58 9.40 1.08
C PHE A 203 7.48 7.93 1.47
N ASN A 204 6.81 7.68 2.58
CA ASN A 204 6.19 6.40 2.89
C ASN A 204 4.94 6.62 3.76
N ILE A 205 4.18 5.55 3.98
CA ILE A 205 2.97 5.47 4.78
C ILE A 205 3.30 4.50 5.92
N PRO A 206 3.77 4.97 7.08
CA PRO A 206 4.19 4.10 8.18
C PRO A 206 2.97 3.45 8.83
N ARG A 207 2.47 2.40 8.19
CA ARG A 207 1.33 1.59 8.61
C ARG A 207 1.53 0.16 8.15
N HIS A 208 1.18 -0.78 9.02
CA HIS A 208 1.09 -2.20 8.68
C HIS A 208 -0.28 -2.73 9.13
N ALA A 209 -0.67 -3.88 8.63
CA ALA A 209 -1.86 -4.59 9.08
C ALA A 209 -1.47 -5.80 9.94
N LYS A 210 -2.40 -6.21 10.80
CA LYS A 210 -2.33 -7.44 11.59
C LYS A 210 -3.53 -8.31 11.28
N ALA A 211 -3.31 -9.62 11.32
CA ALA A 211 -4.37 -10.62 11.25
C ALA A 211 -4.13 -11.69 12.31
N GLN A 212 -5.22 -12.27 12.83
CA GLN A 212 -5.16 -13.32 13.83
C GLN A 212 -6.06 -14.48 13.43
N PHE A 213 -5.62 -15.70 13.73
CA PHE A 213 -6.49 -16.87 13.64
C PHE A 213 -6.09 -17.96 14.63
N ARG A 214 -7.02 -18.87 14.90
CA ARG A 214 -6.82 -19.97 15.85
C ARG A 214 -6.83 -21.30 15.11
N GLN A 215 -5.86 -22.15 15.41
CA GLN A 215 -5.76 -23.49 14.85
C GLN A 215 -5.25 -24.46 15.92
N ASN A 216 -5.91 -25.61 16.08
CA ASN A 216 -5.57 -26.64 17.07
C ASN A 216 -5.38 -26.07 18.49
N GLY A 217 -6.27 -25.17 18.90
CA GLY A 217 -6.22 -24.53 20.21
C GLY A 217 -5.20 -23.40 20.36
N ARG A 218 -4.28 -23.21 19.40
CA ARG A 218 -3.22 -22.18 19.41
C ARG A 218 -3.59 -20.96 18.57
N ASN A 219 -3.25 -19.77 19.06
CA ASN A 219 -3.40 -18.51 18.32
C ASN A 219 -2.15 -18.23 17.50
N TYR A 220 -2.34 -17.71 16.29
CA TYR A 220 -1.31 -17.25 15.38
C TYR A 220 -1.55 -15.80 15.02
N ASP A 221 -0.52 -14.98 15.23
CA ASP A 221 -0.52 -13.57 14.89
C ASP A 221 0.34 -13.36 13.64
N LEU A 222 -0.23 -12.66 12.66
CA LEU A 222 0.44 -12.29 11.42
C LEU A 222 0.59 -10.77 11.38
N ASN A 223 1.77 -10.33 10.94
CA ASN A 223 1.95 -8.97 10.44
C ASN A 223 1.86 -9.02 8.91
N ILE A 224 1.38 -7.93 8.33
CA ILE A 224 1.20 -7.73 6.89
C ILE A 224 1.70 -6.33 6.54
N SER A 225 2.55 -6.21 5.52
CA SER A 225 3.03 -4.93 4.99
C SER A 225 2.88 -4.87 3.47
N ASN A 226 2.85 -3.66 2.92
CA ASN A 226 2.92 -3.38 1.48
C ASN A 226 4.08 -2.43 1.16
N ASP A 227 5.24 -2.69 1.79
CA ASP A 227 6.45 -1.87 1.69
C ASP A 227 6.29 -0.41 2.13
N PHE A 228 5.17 -0.06 2.79
CA PHE A 228 4.85 1.30 3.24
C PHE A 228 4.72 2.32 2.10
N ILE A 229 4.45 1.91 0.87
CA ILE A 229 4.31 2.84 -0.27
C ILE A 229 2.87 2.94 -0.79
N SER A 230 1.96 2.14 -0.24
CA SER A 230 0.51 2.17 -0.48
C SER A 230 -0.23 1.49 0.67
N ASP A 231 -1.54 1.71 0.77
CA ASP A 231 -2.40 1.19 1.84
C ASP A 231 -3.50 0.24 1.32
N ASP A 232 -3.41 -0.17 0.06
CA ASP A 232 -4.29 -1.18 -0.54
C ASP A 232 -3.91 -2.62 -0.13
N PHE A 233 -2.67 -2.81 0.35
CA PHE A 233 -2.05 -4.11 0.66
C PHE A 233 -2.14 -5.14 -0.47
N SER A 234 -2.19 -4.65 -1.71
CA SER A 234 -2.48 -5.51 -2.85
C SER A 234 -1.29 -6.38 -3.27
N GLU A 235 -0.08 -6.05 -2.81
CA GLU A 235 1.16 -6.85 -2.89
C GLU A 235 1.62 -7.30 -1.49
N ALA A 236 0.66 -7.70 -0.66
CA ALA A 236 0.88 -8.07 0.75
C ALA A 236 2.07 -9.00 1.00
N ARG A 237 2.92 -8.58 1.93
CA ARG A 237 4.06 -9.32 2.47
C ARG A 237 3.73 -9.74 3.89
N ILE A 238 3.70 -11.04 4.17
CA ILE A 238 3.26 -11.57 5.47
C ILE A 238 4.42 -12.18 6.26
N THR A 239 4.37 -12.06 7.59
CA THR A 239 5.26 -12.80 8.50
C THR A 239 4.55 -13.10 9.81
N LEU A 240 5.03 -14.10 10.55
CA LEU A 240 4.54 -14.39 11.90
C LEU A 240 5.05 -13.33 12.89
N ALA A 241 4.23 -12.95 13.87
CA ALA A 241 4.56 -11.85 14.79
C ALA A 241 5.79 -12.11 15.65
N GLN A 242 6.11 -13.38 15.96
CA GLN A 242 7.33 -13.73 16.67
C GLN A 242 8.61 -13.53 15.85
N ASN A 243 8.52 -13.37 14.54
CA ASN A 243 9.69 -13.18 13.69
C ASN A 243 10.16 -11.73 13.79
N LYS A 244 11.40 -11.53 14.23
CA LYS A 244 12.06 -10.23 14.18
C LYS A 244 12.81 -10.11 12.86
N ILE A 245 12.36 -9.24 11.97
CA ILE A 245 13.05 -8.97 10.69
C ILE A 245 13.96 -7.75 10.86
N THR A 246 14.91 -7.87 11.79
CA THR A 246 15.89 -6.80 12.08
C THR A 246 17.18 -6.93 11.26
N THR A 247 17.32 -8.02 10.49
CA THR A 247 18.49 -8.33 9.67
C THR A 247 18.06 -8.80 8.28
N MET A 248 18.99 -8.79 7.32
CA MET A 248 18.75 -9.38 6.00
C MET A 248 18.33 -10.84 6.07
N GLN A 249 18.85 -11.61 7.04
CA GLN A 249 18.46 -13.01 7.25
C GLN A 249 16.99 -13.14 7.71
N GLY A 250 16.48 -12.15 8.46
CA GLY A 250 15.07 -12.09 8.81
C GLY A 250 14.14 -11.95 7.61
N MET A 251 14.63 -11.47 6.46
CA MET A 251 13.81 -11.34 5.25
C MET A 251 13.34 -12.70 4.70
N ASP A 252 14.05 -13.79 4.98
CA ASP A 252 13.65 -15.14 4.55
C ASP A 252 12.36 -15.62 5.24
N SER A 253 11.97 -14.96 6.34
CA SER A 253 10.73 -15.21 7.07
C SER A 253 9.52 -14.44 6.52
N ILE A 254 9.70 -13.66 5.46
CA ILE A 254 8.64 -12.95 4.76
C ILE A 254 8.14 -13.80 3.61
N SER A 255 6.82 -13.99 3.53
CA SER A 255 6.15 -14.60 2.39
C SER A 255 5.45 -13.49 1.59
N ASN A 256 5.88 -13.27 0.35
CA ASN A 256 5.25 -12.32 -0.57
C ASN A 256 3.97 -12.93 -1.17
N LYS A 257 3.15 -12.10 -1.81
CA LYS A 257 1.98 -12.59 -2.55
C LYS A 257 2.38 -13.66 -3.57
N GLY A 258 1.62 -14.74 -3.61
CA GLY A 258 1.86 -15.93 -4.42
C GLY A 258 2.83 -16.94 -3.79
N GLU A 259 3.62 -16.55 -2.78
CA GLU A 259 4.53 -17.45 -2.06
C GLU A 259 3.82 -18.22 -0.95
N TYR A 260 4.56 -19.13 -0.30
CA TYR A 260 4.05 -20.01 0.74
C TYR A 260 4.56 -19.60 2.12
N ILE A 261 3.75 -19.87 3.15
CA ILE A 261 4.10 -19.71 4.57
C ILE A 261 3.68 -20.95 5.34
N THR A 262 4.56 -21.43 6.22
CA THR A 262 4.22 -22.52 7.15
C THR A 262 3.67 -21.92 8.43
N ILE A 263 2.45 -22.31 8.81
CA ILE A 263 1.81 -21.89 10.06
C ILE A 263 1.36 -23.14 10.81
N GLY A 264 1.95 -23.37 11.99
CA GLY A 264 1.77 -24.61 12.72
C GLY A 264 2.31 -25.81 11.92
N LYS A 265 1.43 -26.75 11.57
CA LYS A 265 1.76 -27.94 10.77
C LYS A 265 1.26 -27.85 9.32
N LYS A 266 0.72 -26.72 8.92
CA LYS A 266 0.11 -26.52 7.60
C LYS A 266 0.90 -25.52 6.77
N ILE A 267 0.83 -25.69 5.45
CA ILE A 267 1.42 -24.77 4.48
C ILE A 267 0.28 -24.02 3.81
N TYR A 268 0.43 -22.71 3.72
CA TYR A 268 -0.53 -21.81 3.11
C TYR A 268 0.13 -21.03 1.98
N ARG A 269 -0.58 -20.83 0.87
CA ARG A 269 -0.24 -19.83 -0.14
C ARG A 269 -0.80 -18.47 0.27
N ASN A 270 0.03 -17.43 0.24
CA ASN A 270 -0.38 -16.05 0.45
C ASN A 270 -1.05 -15.51 -0.82
N ASN A 271 -2.38 -15.37 -0.83
CA ASN A 271 -3.09 -14.83 -1.99
C ASN A 271 -3.22 -13.30 -1.96
N GLY A 272 -2.66 -12.64 -0.94
CA GLY A 272 -2.70 -11.19 -0.76
C GLY A 272 -3.90 -10.72 0.04
N VAL A 273 -4.18 -9.42 -0.02
CA VAL A 273 -5.35 -8.82 0.62
C VAL A 273 -6.43 -8.57 -0.43
N ILE A 274 -7.63 -9.08 -0.17
CA ILE A 274 -8.82 -8.91 -1.01
C ILE A 274 -9.97 -8.43 -0.12
N ALA A 275 -10.64 -7.34 -0.52
CA ALA A 275 -11.75 -6.76 0.23
C ALA A 275 -11.43 -6.55 1.73
N ASP A 276 -10.23 -6.04 2.03
CA ASP A 276 -9.78 -5.78 3.40
C ASP A 276 -9.60 -7.03 4.28
N ARG A 277 -9.36 -8.18 3.64
CA ARG A 277 -9.07 -9.47 4.30
C ARG A 277 -7.82 -10.09 3.71
N LEU A 278 -6.95 -10.60 4.56
CA LEU A 278 -5.85 -11.46 4.12
C LEU A 278 -6.43 -12.81 3.68
N GLU A 279 -6.14 -13.20 2.44
CA GLU A 279 -6.49 -14.52 1.93
C GLU A 279 -5.30 -15.48 1.97
N LEU A 280 -5.49 -16.60 2.65
CA LEU A 280 -4.54 -17.71 2.67
C LEU A 280 -5.22 -18.97 2.13
N GLU A 281 -4.55 -19.70 1.26
CA GLU A 281 -5.03 -20.97 0.73
C GLU A 281 -4.19 -22.12 1.26
N GLU A 282 -4.79 -23.02 2.01
CA GLU A 282 -4.17 -24.24 2.49
C GLU A 282 -3.82 -25.16 1.32
N ILE A 283 -2.57 -25.62 1.30
CA ILE A 283 -2.08 -26.58 0.32
C ILE A 283 -2.17 -27.98 0.95
N THR A 284 -3.19 -28.73 0.57
CA THR A 284 -3.44 -30.10 1.05
C THR A 284 -2.71 -31.16 0.22
N ASP A 285 -2.42 -30.87 -1.05
CA ASP A 285 -1.58 -31.72 -1.91
C ASP A 285 -0.09 -31.50 -1.59
N THR A 286 0.31 -31.87 -0.38
CA THR A 286 1.68 -32.33 -0.21
C THR A 286 1.74 -33.70 -0.88
N LEU A 287 2.34 -33.76 -2.08
CA LEU A 287 2.86 -34.99 -2.67
C LEU A 287 3.27 -35.98 -1.56
N GLU A 288 2.53 -37.08 -1.43
CA GLU A 288 2.90 -38.28 -0.66
C GLU A 288 4.22 -38.92 -1.14
N ASN A 289 4.99 -38.26 -2.02
CA ASN A 289 6.28 -38.73 -2.55
C ASN A 289 7.47 -37.80 -2.22
N VAL A 290 7.38 -37.01 -1.15
CA VAL A 290 8.56 -36.35 -0.55
C VAL A 290 8.98 -37.06 0.75
N SER A 291 8.69 -38.36 0.87
CA SER A 291 9.33 -39.23 1.85
C SER A 291 10.73 -39.62 1.36
N SER A 292 11.73 -39.33 2.19
CA SER A 292 13.13 -39.74 2.09
C SER A 292 13.97 -39.14 0.93
N GLY A 293 14.53 -37.94 1.16
CA GLY A 293 15.68 -37.45 0.36
C GLY A 293 15.75 -35.94 0.12
N VAL A 294 14.64 -35.20 0.32
CA VAL A 294 14.47 -33.84 -0.22
C VAL A 294 14.74 -32.72 0.81
N ALA A 295 15.23 -33.05 2.01
CA ALA A 295 15.78 -32.06 2.93
C ALA A 295 17.05 -31.33 2.38
N ARG A 296 17.53 -31.74 1.19
CA ARG A 296 18.67 -31.14 0.48
C ARG A 296 18.37 -30.70 -0.95
N ILE A 297 17.15 -30.91 -1.48
CA ILE A 297 16.68 -30.12 -2.64
C ILE A 297 16.11 -28.83 -2.06
N GLU A 298 17.01 -28.13 -1.39
CA GLU A 298 16.96 -26.71 -1.23
C GLU A 298 16.65 -26.11 -2.60
N ASN A 299 15.51 -25.42 -2.65
CA ASN A 299 15.53 -23.99 -2.91
C ASN A 299 15.85 -23.58 -4.36
N LYS A 300 16.32 -24.42 -5.28
CA LYS A 300 16.74 -23.98 -6.63
C LYS A 300 15.57 -23.58 -7.55
N TYR A 301 14.44 -24.30 -7.48
CA TYR A 301 13.24 -23.98 -8.27
C TYR A 301 12.51 -22.75 -7.70
N LEU A 302 12.51 -22.60 -6.36
CA LEU A 302 11.89 -21.46 -5.66
C LEU A 302 12.79 -20.21 -5.64
N LEU A 303 14.12 -20.35 -5.57
CA LEU A 303 15.09 -19.25 -5.73
C LEU A 303 15.10 -18.71 -7.16
N GLY A 304 14.84 -19.57 -8.16
CA GLY A 304 14.63 -19.16 -9.55
C GLY A 304 13.43 -18.22 -9.70
N GLN A 305 12.34 -18.43 -8.94
CA GLN A 305 11.21 -17.51 -8.93
C GLN A 305 11.45 -16.25 -8.07
N ARG A 306 12.15 -16.38 -6.93
CA ARG A 306 12.52 -15.24 -6.06
C ARG A 306 13.45 -14.23 -6.72
N THR A 307 14.38 -14.70 -7.57
CA THR A 307 15.23 -13.80 -8.36
C THR A 307 14.45 -13.11 -9.49
N HIS A 308 13.41 -13.76 -10.02
CA HIS A 308 12.56 -13.22 -11.08
C HIS A 308 11.67 -12.07 -10.57
N THR A 309 11.03 -12.22 -9.40
CA THR A 309 10.19 -11.17 -8.82
C THR A 309 11.00 -9.95 -8.37
N ARG A 310 12.18 -10.15 -7.75
CA ARG A 310 13.06 -9.02 -7.38
C ARG A 310 13.60 -8.26 -8.59
N ALA A 311 13.93 -8.97 -9.67
CA ALA A 311 14.33 -8.34 -10.93
C ALA A 311 13.16 -7.58 -11.58
N GLN A 312 11.92 -8.06 -11.46
CA GLN A 312 10.72 -7.34 -11.89
C GLN A 312 10.46 -6.10 -11.02
N THR A 313 10.53 -6.17 -9.69
CA THR A 313 10.37 -5.00 -8.80
C THR A 313 11.45 -3.93 -9.01
N LEU A 314 12.69 -4.33 -9.33
CA LEU A 314 13.76 -3.37 -9.70
C LEU A 314 13.63 -2.88 -11.15
N ALA A 315 13.11 -3.71 -12.06
CA ALA A 315 12.74 -3.29 -13.41
C ALA A 315 11.53 -2.36 -13.42
N TRP A 316 10.64 -2.40 -12.42
CA TRP A 316 9.48 -1.50 -12.29
C TRP A 316 9.87 -0.02 -12.16
N PHE A 317 11.07 0.28 -11.65
CA PHE A 317 11.58 1.66 -11.58
C PHE A 317 12.39 2.08 -12.82
N LYS A 318 12.79 1.15 -13.71
CA LYS A 318 13.62 1.46 -14.89
C LYS A 318 12.89 2.23 -16.01
N PRO A 319 11.61 1.95 -16.35
CA PRO A 319 10.89 2.73 -17.35
C PRO A 319 10.76 4.21 -17.00
N TYR A 320 10.71 4.53 -15.71
CA TYR A 320 10.66 5.92 -15.21
C TYR A 320 12.00 6.67 -15.33
N GLN A 321 13.12 5.98 -15.57
CA GLN A 321 14.40 6.62 -15.91
C GLN A 321 14.62 6.75 -17.43
N GLY A 322 14.00 5.87 -18.23
CA GLY A 322 14.24 5.79 -19.67
C GLY A 322 13.52 6.84 -20.53
N SER A 323 12.41 7.42 -20.07
CA SER A 323 11.71 8.48 -20.82
C SER A 323 12.39 9.85 -20.70
N LEU A 324 13.20 10.07 -19.65
CA LEU A 324 13.95 11.31 -19.44
C LEU A 324 15.28 11.38 -20.21
N SER A 325 15.83 10.25 -20.66
CA SER A 325 17.09 10.23 -21.41
C SER A 325 16.94 10.52 -22.91
N LYS A 326 15.70 10.52 -23.44
CA LYS A 326 15.40 10.86 -24.84
C LYS A 326 15.04 12.33 -25.09
N LEU A 327 15.09 13.18 -24.06
CA LEU A 327 14.78 14.61 -24.14
C LEU A 327 15.93 15.54 -23.71
N ARG A 328 17.16 15.03 -23.68
CA ARG A 328 18.40 15.83 -23.76
C ARG A 328 18.87 15.68 -25.22
N HIS A 329 18.92 16.66 -26.12
CA HIS A 329 19.34 18.07 -26.08
C HIS A 329 18.86 18.71 -27.42
N PRO A 330 19.00 20.04 -27.66
CA PRO A 330 20.32 20.67 -27.83
C PRO A 330 20.94 21.22 -26.56
#